data_AF-A0A2N2YNI3-F1
#
_entry.id   AF-A0A2N2YNI3-F1
#
_cell.length_a   1.000
_cell.length_b   1.000
_cell.length_c   1.000
_cell.angle_alpha   90.00
_cell.angle_beta   90.00
_cell.angle_gamma   90.00
#
_symmetry.space_group_name_H-M   'P 1'
#
loop_
_entity.id
_entity.type
_entity.pdbx_description
1 polymer ?
#
loop_
_entity_poly.entity_id
_entity_poly.type
_entity_poly.pdbx_seq_one_letter_code
_entity_poly.pdbx_strand_id
1 'polypeptide(L)'
;MKGNQENKLNSEVSESISSPADDDKIAPEYLTYETFREKVWDFEKNPQEWNYQGEIPCVIDFYADWCKPCKQVAPIMDELAIKYAGQVKIYKIDVDKEKKLAGVFGIRSIPSVMFSPTKGQPSMQAGALPREQYIQIIEKELLNHPTSNNQ
;
A
#
# COMPACT_ATOMS: atom_id res chain seq x y z
N MET A 1 -25.20 42.64 -39.50
CA MET A 1 -24.80 43.59 -38.45
C MET A 1 -24.99 42.93 -37.09
N LYS A 2 -23.89 42.83 -36.32
CA LYS A 2 -23.78 42.49 -34.87
C LYS A 2 -24.15 41.04 -34.50
N GLY A 3 -23.32 40.24 -33.83
CA GLY A 3 -21.98 40.43 -33.26
C GLY A 3 -21.54 39.12 -32.57
N ASN A 4 -20.23 38.89 -32.55
CA ASN A 4 -19.50 37.81 -31.87
C ASN A 4 -19.63 37.85 -30.33
N GLN A 5 -19.38 36.69 -29.69
CA GLN A 5 -18.37 36.38 -28.63
C GLN A 5 -18.87 35.15 -27.84
N GLU A 6 -18.28 33.96 -27.98
CA GLU A 6 -17.04 33.40 -27.38
C GLU A 6 -17.14 32.88 -25.93
N ASN A 7 -16.61 31.65 -25.77
CA ASN A 7 -16.09 30.97 -24.57
C ASN A 7 -17.03 30.24 -23.58
N LYS A 8 -16.88 28.90 -23.48
CA LYS A 8 -16.08 28.24 -22.40
C LYS A 8 -16.05 26.70 -22.50
N LEU A 9 -14.86 26.18 -22.81
CA LEU A 9 -14.07 25.16 -22.10
C LEU A 9 -14.76 24.09 -21.21
N ASN A 10 -14.44 22.82 -21.52
CA ASN A 10 -14.26 21.61 -20.69
C ASN A 10 -15.36 21.13 -19.73
N SER A 11 -15.75 19.85 -19.85
CA SER A 11 -15.47 18.81 -18.84
C SER A 11 -16.33 17.56 -19.05
N GLU A 12 -15.75 16.49 -19.59
CA GLU A 12 -16.17 15.12 -19.28
C GLU A 12 -14.90 14.29 -19.10
N VAL A 13 -14.11 14.68 -18.09
CA VAL A 13 -13.23 13.71 -17.41
C VAL A 13 -14.16 13.00 -16.44
N SER A 14 -14.50 11.77 -16.76
CA SER A 14 -15.21 10.85 -15.88
C SER A 14 -14.31 10.48 -14.71
N GLU A 15 -14.17 11.38 -13.74
CA GLU A 15 -13.78 11.02 -12.39
C GLU A 15 -14.98 10.30 -11.75
N SER A 16 -14.82 9.00 -11.57
CA SER A 16 -15.62 8.18 -10.67
C SER A 16 -15.42 8.68 -9.24
N ILE A 17 -16.19 9.69 -8.85
CA ILE A 17 -16.38 10.11 -7.47
C ILE A 17 -17.13 9.00 -6.72
N SER A 18 -16.41 8.19 -5.96
CA SER A 18 -16.99 7.27 -4.99
C SER A 18 -17.71 8.05 -3.89
N SER A 19 -18.91 7.60 -3.56
CA SER A 19 -19.80 8.23 -2.60
C SER A 19 -19.24 8.15 -1.17
N PRO A 20 -19.58 9.07 -0.25
CA PRO A 20 -19.15 9.05 1.16
C PRO A 20 -19.77 7.92 2.02
N ALA A 21 -20.41 6.93 1.40
CA ALA A 21 -21.03 5.77 2.04
C ALA A 21 -20.19 4.47 1.91
N ASP A 22 -19.04 4.53 1.22
CA ASP A 22 -18.17 3.36 0.97
C ASP A 22 -16.99 3.22 1.95
N ASP A 23 -16.83 4.15 2.91
CA ASP A 23 -15.74 4.11 3.91
C ASP A 23 -15.79 2.84 4.79
N ASP A 24 -16.99 2.29 5.03
CA ASP A 24 -17.19 1.07 5.83
C ASP A 24 -16.63 -0.22 5.19
N LYS A 25 -16.04 -0.16 3.98
CA LYS A 25 -15.47 -1.33 3.29
C LYS A 25 -13.97 -1.23 3.00
N ILE A 26 -13.32 -0.12 3.35
CA ILE A 26 -11.90 0.06 3.03
C ILE A 26 -11.07 -0.57 4.14
N ALA A 27 -10.62 -1.80 3.91
CA ALA A 27 -9.79 -2.56 4.85
C ALA A 27 -8.55 -3.14 4.13
N PRO A 28 -7.48 -3.47 4.87
CA PRO A 28 -6.34 -4.19 4.33
C PRO A 28 -6.77 -5.52 3.72
N GLU A 29 -6.23 -5.81 2.55
CA GLU A 29 -6.53 -7.06 1.85
C GLU A 29 -5.52 -8.15 2.25
N TYR A 30 -6.01 -9.34 2.59
CA TYR A 30 -5.16 -10.47 2.96
C TYR A 30 -4.68 -11.20 1.71
N LEU A 31 -3.36 -11.30 1.54
CA LEU A 31 -2.75 -11.98 0.40
C LEU A 31 -2.35 -13.40 0.75
N THR A 32 -2.70 -14.32 -0.14
CA THR A 32 -2.17 -15.68 -0.21
C THR A 32 -0.97 -15.75 -1.14
N TYR A 33 -0.28 -16.89 -1.18
CA TYR A 33 0.74 -17.21 -2.16
C TYR A 33 0.34 -16.90 -3.61
N GLU A 34 -0.88 -17.27 -4.01
CA GLU A 34 -1.38 -17.09 -5.37
C GLU A 34 -1.67 -15.63 -5.66
N THR A 35 -2.50 -15.00 -4.84
CA THR A 35 -2.90 -13.59 -5.04
C THR A 35 -1.72 -12.64 -4.92
N PHE A 36 -0.69 -12.98 -4.14
CA PHE A 36 0.55 -12.20 -4.08
C PHE A 36 1.26 -12.16 -5.43
N ARG A 37 1.40 -13.31 -6.11
CA ARG A 37 2.09 -13.37 -7.41
C ARG A 37 1.32 -12.65 -8.50
N GLU A 38 -0.01 -12.69 -8.44
CA GLU A 38 -0.87 -11.98 -9.39
C GLU A 38 -0.83 -10.46 -9.20
N LYS A 39 -0.91 -9.98 -7.96
CA LYS A 39 -1.14 -8.56 -7.65
C LYS A 39 0.11 -7.78 -7.28
N VAL A 40 1.15 -8.47 -6.80
CA VAL A 40 2.35 -7.83 -6.25
C VAL A 40 3.58 -8.21 -7.07
N TRP A 41 4.03 -9.45 -7.04
CA TRP A 41 5.24 -9.86 -7.77
C TRP A 41 5.28 -11.37 -8.04
N ASP A 42 5.29 -11.75 -9.32
CA ASP A 42 5.46 -13.14 -9.74
C ASP A 42 6.94 -13.54 -9.82
N PHE A 43 7.52 -13.81 -8.64
CA PHE A 43 8.90 -14.27 -8.52
C PHE A 43 9.15 -15.67 -9.09
N GLU A 44 8.11 -16.47 -9.40
CA GLU A 44 8.31 -17.75 -10.08
C GLU A 44 8.64 -17.53 -11.57
N LYS A 45 8.08 -16.49 -12.19
CA LYS A 45 8.41 -16.10 -13.56
C LYS A 45 9.66 -15.22 -13.64
N ASN A 46 9.83 -14.29 -12.69
CA ASN A 46 10.94 -13.33 -12.68
C ASN A 46 11.66 -13.31 -11.32
N PRO A 47 12.43 -14.35 -10.98
CA PRO A 47 13.04 -14.49 -9.66
C PRO A 47 14.21 -13.52 -9.39
N GLN A 48 14.83 -12.97 -10.44
CA GLN A 48 16.07 -12.19 -10.34
C GLN A 48 15.83 -10.70 -10.07
N GLU A 49 14.61 -10.21 -10.32
CA GLU A 49 14.30 -8.80 -10.27
C GLU A 49 12.91 -8.58 -9.67
N TRP A 50 12.82 -7.64 -8.74
CA TRP A 50 11.54 -7.14 -8.25
C TRP A 50 10.78 -6.46 -9.38
N ASN A 51 9.65 -7.05 -9.78
CA ASN A 51 8.77 -6.50 -10.81
C ASN A 51 7.36 -6.37 -10.24
N TYR A 52 7.08 -5.20 -9.67
CA TYR A 52 5.78 -4.91 -9.07
C TYR A 52 4.66 -4.88 -10.12
N GLN A 53 3.55 -5.59 -9.85
CA GLN A 53 2.41 -5.73 -10.78
C GLN A 53 1.30 -4.68 -10.56
N GLY A 54 1.33 -3.95 -9.44
CA GLY A 54 0.26 -3.01 -9.11
C GLY A 54 0.40 -1.64 -9.77
N GLU A 55 -0.74 -1.00 -10.02
CA GLU A 55 -0.81 0.34 -10.62
C GLU A 55 -0.52 1.47 -9.61
N ILE A 56 -0.83 1.23 -8.33
CA ILE A 56 -0.56 2.12 -7.20
C ILE A 56 0.42 1.45 -6.22
N PRO A 57 1.25 2.21 -5.49
CA PRO A 57 2.18 1.64 -4.54
C PRO A 57 1.45 0.84 -3.45
N CYS A 58 2.16 -0.07 -2.79
CA CYS A 58 1.57 -0.86 -1.71
C CYS A 58 2.41 -0.94 -0.44
N VAL A 59 1.72 -1.18 0.67
CA VAL A 59 2.32 -1.56 1.95
C VAL A 59 1.87 -2.97 2.30
N ILE A 60 2.78 -3.82 2.75
CA ILE A 60 2.48 -5.21 3.11
C ILE A 60 2.93 -5.48 4.55
N ASP A 61 1.98 -5.78 5.43
CA ASP A 61 2.22 -6.18 6.82
C ASP A 61 2.32 -7.70 6.95
N PHE A 62 3.53 -8.20 7.23
CA PHE A 62 3.80 -9.59 7.55
C PHE A 62 3.58 -9.81 9.06
N TYR A 63 2.55 -10.58 9.41
CA TYR A 63 2.06 -10.72 10.77
C TYR A 63 1.71 -12.19 11.12
N ALA A 64 1.37 -12.44 12.38
CA ALA A 64 0.70 -13.67 12.82
C ALA A 64 -0.29 -13.37 13.97
N ASP A 65 -1.32 -14.20 14.14
CA ASP A 65 -2.40 -13.96 15.11
C ASP A 65 -1.94 -13.99 16.58
N TRP A 66 -0.88 -14.73 16.88
CA TRP A 66 -0.29 -14.85 18.23
C TRP A 66 0.67 -13.69 18.56
N CYS A 67 1.07 -12.89 17.58
CA CYS A 67 2.05 -11.83 17.75
C CYS A 67 1.42 -10.60 18.43
N LYS A 68 1.79 -10.37 19.70
CA LYS A 68 1.26 -9.25 20.48
C LYS A 68 1.59 -7.87 19.86
N PRO A 69 2.84 -7.57 19.41
CA PRO A 69 3.12 -6.30 18.75
C PRO A 69 2.33 -6.12 17.43
N CYS A 70 2.08 -7.20 16.70
CA CYS A 70 1.29 -7.15 15.46
C CYS A 70 -0.15 -6.68 15.71
N LYS A 71 -0.74 -7.00 16.87
CA LYS A 71 -2.07 -6.51 17.27
C LYS A 71 -2.10 -4.99 17.48
N GLN A 72 -0.95 -4.35 17.72
CA GLN A 72 -0.85 -2.88 17.80
C GLN A 72 -0.72 -2.26 16.40
N VAL A 73 -0.07 -2.97 15.46
CA VAL A 73 0.10 -2.53 14.07
C VAL A 73 -1.19 -2.70 13.25
N ALA A 74 -1.98 -3.74 13.53
CA ALA A 74 -3.23 -4.01 12.82
C ALA A 74 -4.18 -2.79 12.69
N PRO A 75 -4.61 -2.12 13.78
CA PRO A 75 -5.49 -0.95 13.66
C PRO A 75 -4.82 0.22 12.94
N ILE A 76 -3.50 0.36 13.01
CA ILE A 76 -2.76 1.37 12.25
C ILE A 76 -2.88 1.07 10.75
N MET A 77 -2.72 -0.19 10.34
CA MET A 77 -2.87 -0.58 8.93
C MET A 77 -4.30 -0.36 8.43
N ASP A 78 -5.31 -0.61 9.26
CA ASP A 78 -6.70 -0.34 8.93
C ASP A 78 -6.94 1.16 8.71
N GLU A 79 -6.46 2.02 9.61
CA GLU A 79 -6.54 3.48 9.44
C GLU A 79 -5.79 3.97 8.19
N LEU A 80 -4.61 3.42 7.90
CA LEU A 80 -3.82 3.80 6.72
C LEU A 80 -4.50 3.36 5.42
N ALA A 81 -5.20 2.22 5.42
CA ALA A 81 -5.96 1.76 4.26
C ALA A 81 -7.07 2.75 3.90
N ILE A 82 -7.78 3.26 4.91
CA ILE A 82 -8.81 4.30 4.74
C ILE A 82 -8.15 5.61 4.30
N LYS A 83 -7.14 6.09 5.03
CA LYS A 83 -6.50 7.39 4.77
C LYS A 83 -5.92 7.50 3.37
N TYR A 84 -5.31 6.43 2.85
CA TYR A 84 -4.66 6.40 1.55
C TYR A 84 -5.48 5.64 0.50
N ALA A 85 -6.78 5.52 0.69
CA ALA A 85 -7.68 4.92 -0.29
C ALA A 85 -7.46 5.52 -1.68
N GLY A 86 -7.30 4.65 -2.68
CA GLY A 86 -7.02 5.02 -4.07
C GLY A 86 -5.59 5.51 -4.35
N GLN A 87 -4.75 5.71 -3.34
CA GLN A 87 -3.38 6.19 -3.49
C GLN A 87 -2.33 5.12 -3.10
N VAL A 88 -2.61 4.36 -2.04
CA VAL A 88 -1.74 3.28 -1.56
C VAL A 88 -2.60 2.08 -1.21
N LYS A 89 -2.20 0.91 -1.69
CA LYS A 89 -2.88 -0.35 -1.37
C LYS A 89 -2.25 -0.97 -0.12
N ILE A 90 -3.05 -1.32 0.88
CA ILE A 90 -2.56 -1.97 2.10
C ILE A 90 -2.91 -3.46 2.06
N TYR A 91 -1.90 -4.30 2.26
CA TYR A 91 -2.01 -5.75 2.27
C TYR A 91 -1.53 -6.33 3.59
N LYS A 92 -2.02 -7.53 3.92
CA LYS A 92 -1.57 -8.32 5.07
C LYS A 92 -1.21 -9.73 4.62
N ILE A 93 -0.12 -10.27 5.16
CA ILE A 93 0.30 -11.65 4.94
C ILE A 93 0.47 -12.32 6.31
N ASP A 94 -0.31 -13.38 6.53
CA ASP A 94 -0.15 -14.25 7.68
C ASP A 94 1.02 -15.21 7.43
N VAL A 95 2.12 -15.04 8.17
CA VAL A 95 3.35 -15.82 7.94
C VAL A 95 3.22 -17.29 8.34
N ASP A 96 2.26 -17.64 9.19
CA ASP A 96 2.01 -19.04 9.57
C ASP A 96 1.27 -19.80 8.47
N LYS A 97 0.38 -19.10 7.76
CA LYS A 97 -0.35 -19.65 6.60
C LYS A 97 0.51 -19.61 5.34
N GLU A 98 1.25 -18.52 5.13
CA GLU A 98 2.01 -18.25 3.90
C GLU A 98 3.53 -18.43 4.09
N LYS A 99 3.93 -19.58 4.65
CA LYS A 99 5.34 -19.87 4.98
C LYS A 99 6.30 -19.75 3.79
N LYS A 100 5.85 -20.10 2.57
CA LYS A 100 6.66 -19.96 1.35
C LYS A 100 6.91 -18.49 1.03
N LEU A 101 5.90 -17.62 1.14
CA LEU A 101 6.08 -16.17 0.97
C LEU A 101 6.99 -15.60 2.05
N ALA A 102 6.77 -15.97 3.32
CA ALA A 102 7.64 -15.54 4.42
C ALA A 102 9.11 -15.92 4.18
N GLY A 103 9.36 -17.12 3.62
CA GLY A 103 10.68 -17.58 3.22
C GLY A 103 11.30 -16.76 2.09
N VAL A 104 10.53 -16.40 1.06
CA VAL A 104 10.99 -15.56 -0.08
C VAL A 104 11.48 -14.19 0.40
N PHE A 105 10.75 -13.57 1.33
CA PHE A 105 11.13 -12.28 1.91
C PHE A 105 12.14 -12.40 3.07
N GLY A 106 12.52 -13.61 3.45
CA GLY A 106 13.42 -13.84 4.58
C GLY A 106 12.88 -13.29 5.90
N ILE A 107 11.57 -13.36 6.14
CA ILE A 107 10.94 -12.85 7.36
C ILE A 107 11.43 -13.64 8.58
N ARG A 108 12.22 -12.99 9.43
CA ARG A 108 12.80 -13.58 10.66
C ARG A 108 12.14 -13.08 11.95
N SER A 109 11.41 -11.98 11.86
CA SER A 109 10.72 -11.34 12.97
C SER A 109 9.42 -10.73 12.48
N ILE A 110 8.41 -10.77 13.33
CA ILE A 110 7.11 -10.13 13.06
C ILE A 110 6.78 -9.12 14.18
N PRO A 111 6.11 -8.01 13.85
CA PRO A 111 5.71 -7.61 12.50
C PRO A 111 6.93 -7.20 11.66
N SER A 112 6.82 -7.37 10.34
CA SER A 112 7.70 -6.74 9.36
C SER A 112 6.81 -6.11 8.31
N VAL A 113 7.10 -4.87 7.91
CA VAL A 113 6.27 -4.10 6.99
C VAL A 113 7.10 -3.71 5.78
N MET A 114 6.64 -4.11 4.60
CA MET A 114 7.26 -3.76 3.33
C MET A 114 6.56 -2.57 2.71
N PHE A 115 7.32 -1.63 2.14
CA PHE A 115 6.81 -0.50 1.38
C PHE A 115 7.32 -0.63 -0.05
N SER A 116 6.40 -0.82 -1.00
CA SER A 116 6.74 -0.98 -2.41
C SER A 116 6.24 0.21 -3.22
N PRO A 117 7.14 1.03 -3.79
CA PRO A 117 6.75 1.98 -4.81
C PRO A 117 6.29 1.25 -6.09
N THR A 118 5.63 1.96 -7.01
CA THR A 118 5.27 1.39 -8.32
C THR A 118 6.47 1.11 -9.21
N LYS A 119 7.58 1.83 -8.97
CA LYS A 119 8.87 1.66 -9.66
C LYS A 119 10.00 1.75 -8.65
N GLY A 120 10.99 0.88 -8.82
CA GLY A 120 12.13 0.79 -7.90
C GLY A 120 12.00 -0.40 -6.95
N GLN A 121 12.95 -0.49 -6.02
CA GLN A 121 13.01 -1.59 -5.05
C GLN A 121 12.14 -1.29 -3.84
N PRO A 122 11.48 -2.31 -3.26
CA PRO A 122 10.75 -2.14 -2.02
C PRO A 122 11.73 -2.01 -0.84
N SER A 123 11.30 -1.31 0.20
CA SER A 123 12.00 -1.23 1.48
C SER A 123 11.29 -2.12 2.52
N MET A 124 12.04 -2.64 3.49
CA MET A 124 11.50 -3.48 4.56
C MET A 124 11.84 -2.88 5.91
N GLN A 125 10.82 -2.72 6.75
CA GLN A 125 10.94 -2.30 8.13
C GLN A 125 10.60 -3.46 9.06
N ALA A 126 11.57 -3.91 9.84
CA ALA A 126 11.34 -4.89 10.89
C ALA A 126 10.84 -4.21 12.18
N GLY A 127 9.90 -4.84 12.86
CA GLY A 127 9.33 -4.37 14.13
C GLY A 127 8.15 -3.43 13.96
N ALA A 128 7.43 -3.23 15.07
CA ALA A 128 6.31 -2.31 15.13
C ALA A 128 6.84 -0.86 15.21
N LEU A 129 6.25 0.03 14.41
CA LEU A 129 6.53 1.46 14.49
C LEU A 129 5.33 2.24 15.06
N PRO A 130 5.55 3.45 15.60
CA PRO A 130 4.48 4.41 15.82
C PRO A 130 3.80 4.78 14.49
N ARG A 131 2.50 5.08 14.55
CA ARG A 131 1.66 5.48 13.42
C ARG A 131 2.30 6.58 12.56
N GLU A 132 2.87 7.60 13.19
CA GLU A 132 3.44 8.76 12.50
C GLU A 132 4.63 8.38 11.63
N GLN A 133 5.40 7.35 12.01
CA GLN A 133 6.52 6.88 11.20
C GLN A 133 6.05 6.14 9.95
N TYR A 134 4.97 5.34 10.04
CA TYR A 134 4.37 4.74 8.85
C TYR A 134 3.90 5.81 7.86
N ILE A 135 3.24 6.86 8.35
CA ILE A 135 2.83 8.00 7.54
C ILE A 135 4.04 8.64 6.86
N GLN A 136 5.09 8.97 7.62
CA GLN A 136 6.30 9.59 7.06
C GLN A 136 6.93 8.75 5.95
N ILE A 137 7.03 7.43 6.13
CA ILE A 137 7.59 6.52 5.12
C ILE A 137 6.68 6.50 3.88
N ILE A 138 5.36 6.36 4.05
CA ILE A 138 4.41 6.35 2.93
C ILE A 138 4.50 7.65 2.12
N GLU A 139 4.43 8.79 2.77
CA GLU A 139 4.47 10.10 2.11
C GLU A 139 5.79 10.31 1.35
N LYS A 140 6.90 9.92 1.96
CA LYS A 140 8.25 10.13 1.43
C LYS A 140 8.63 9.12 0.34
N GLU A 141 8.41 7.82 0.58
CA GLU A 141 8.92 6.74 -0.28
C GLU A 141 7.91 6.30 -1.33
N LEU A 142 6.60 6.43 -1.06
CA LEU A 142 5.56 5.93 -1.97
C LEU A 142 4.87 7.05 -2.75
N LEU A 143 4.65 8.21 -2.13
CA LEU A 143 3.91 9.32 -2.74
C LEU A 143 4.80 10.48 -3.20
N ASN A 144 6.10 10.46 -2.86
CA ASN A 144 7.05 11.54 -3.16
C ASN A 144 6.58 12.93 -2.72
N HIS A 145 5.78 13.00 -1.66
CA HIS A 145 5.40 14.27 -1.06
C HIS A 145 6.60 14.82 -0.27
N PRO A 146 6.99 16.08 -0.46
CA PRO A 146 8.04 16.68 0.36
C PRO A 146 7.52 16.72 1.80
N THR A 147 8.04 15.85 2.66
CA THR A 147 7.79 15.94 4.10
C THR A 147 8.37 17.27 4.57
N SER A 148 7.50 18.21 4.95
CA SER A 148 7.92 19.49 5.53
C SER A 148 8.62 19.19 6.85
N ASN A 149 9.93 19.00 6.81
CA ASN A 149 10.76 19.05 7.99
C ASN A 149 10.70 20.49 8.51
N ASN A 150 9.93 20.69 9.58
CA ASN A 150 10.04 21.89 10.37
C ASN A 150 11.39 21.81 11.10
N GLN A 151 12.22 22.80 10.80
CA GLN A 151 13.51 23.10 11.37
C GLN A 151 13.42 23.37 12.88
#